data_AF-A0A251XWQ7-F1
#
_entry.id   AF-A0A251XWQ7-F1
#
_cell.length_a   1.000
_cell.length_b   1.000
_cell.length_c   1.000
_cell.angle_alpha   90.00
_cell.angle_beta   90.00
_cell.angle_gamma   90.00
#
_symmetry.space_group_name_H-M   'P 1'
#
loop_
_entity.id
_entity.type
_entity.pdbx_description
1 polymer ?
#
loop_
_entity_poly.entity_id
_entity_poly.type
_entity_poly.pdbx_seq_one_letter_code
_entity_poly.pdbx_strand_id
1 'polypeptide(L)'
;MRTPLPRAVRLPRAVRLPRAVRPSRPEWALIGITAIWGATFLAVHVAMEHSGPLFFVGLRFLVAGLISAVVFRRALRGMRRIDLGAGAAIGVMILLGYGLQTYGLQSIPSSTSAFITALYVPLVPLLQWAAFRKRPSAPALVGVALAFVGLLLVAGPQEGVALGPGELATLVSTLPIAAEIILIGLFAGRVDVGRVTVVQLLVAGALSLACMPLAGEAVPAFSGCGSWRRSRSGRAAASSSSR
;
A
#
# COMPACT_ATOMS: atom_id res chain seq x y z
N MET A 1 -37.16 -46.49 -57.63
CA MET A 1 -35.88 -46.04 -57.03
C MET A 1 -36.03 -44.60 -56.59
N ARG A 2 -36.15 -44.32 -55.28
CA ARG A 2 -36.16 -42.96 -54.72
C ARG A 2 -34.81 -42.74 -54.03
N THR A 3 -34.00 -41.84 -54.56
CA THR A 3 -32.69 -41.43 -54.04
C THR A 3 -32.85 -40.80 -52.65
N PRO A 4 -32.04 -41.19 -51.64
CA PRO A 4 -32.11 -40.56 -50.33
C PRO A 4 -31.47 -39.16 -50.36
N LEU A 5 -32.14 -38.20 -49.74
CA LEU A 5 -31.71 -36.80 -49.63
C LEU A 5 -30.39 -36.67 -48.84
N PRO A 6 -29.50 -35.73 -49.21
CA PRO A 6 -28.24 -35.50 -48.52
C PRO A 6 -28.45 -34.97 -47.09
N ARG A 7 -27.64 -35.49 -46.15
CA ARG A 7 -27.66 -35.15 -44.73
C ARG A 7 -27.43 -33.65 -44.51
N ALA A 8 -28.28 -33.02 -43.71
CA ALA A 8 -28.13 -31.64 -43.29
C ALA A 8 -26.75 -31.40 -42.64
N VAL A 9 -25.96 -30.51 -43.24
CA VAL A 9 -24.68 -30.03 -42.73
C VAL A 9 -24.96 -29.25 -41.44
N ARG A 10 -24.49 -29.75 -40.29
CA ARG A 10 -24.57 -29.03 -39.01
C ARG A 10 -23.65 -27.82 -39.10
N LEU A 11 -24.23 -26.62 -39.15
CA LEU A 11 -23.48 -25.38 -39.06
C LEU A 11 -22.69 -25.33 -37.74
N PRO A 12 -21.43 -24.85 -37.76
CA PRO A 12 -20.62 -24.70 -36.55
C PRO A 12 -21.29 -23.72 -35.58
N ARG A 13 -21.26 -24.06 -34.27
CA ARG A 13 -21.81 -23.24 -33.19
C ARG A 13 -21.24 -21.81 -33.27
N ALA A 14 -22.12 -20.81 -33.29
CA ALA A 14 -21.73 -19.41 -33.25
C ALA A 14 -20.74 -19.15 -32.11
N VAL A 15 -19.56 -18.65 -32.46
CA VAL A 15 -18.54 -18.19 -31.51
C VAL A 15 -19.15 -17.00 -30.77
N ARG A 16 -19.48 -17.16 -29.49
CA ARG A 16 -19.92 -16.05 -28.65
C ARG A 16 -18.76 -15.07 -28.51
N LEU A 17 -18.86 -13.91 -29.15
CA LEU A 17 -17.90 -12.82 -28.95
C LEU A 17 -17.82 -12.49 -27.44
N PRO A 18 -16.63 -12.24 -26.90
CA PRO A 18 -16.47 -11.86 -25.50
C PRO A 18 -17.28 -10.59 -25.24
N ARG A 19 -18.15 -10.64 -24.23
CA ARG A 19 -18.93 -9.48 -23.79
C ARG A 19 -17.95 -8.35 -23.43
N ALA A 20 -18.24 -7.13 -23.90
CA ALA A 20 -17.53 -5.94 -23.46
C ALA A 20 -17.49 -5.91 -21.92
N VAL A 21 -16.29 -5.94 -21.36
CA VAL A 21 -16.07 -5.92 -19.92
C VAL A 21 -16.41 -4.51 -19.45
N ARG A 22 -17.63 -4.31 -18.96
CA ARG A 22 -18.03 -3.08 -18.29
C ARG A 22 -17.60 -3.18 -16.83
N PRO A 23 -16.69 -2.33 -16.35
CA PRO A 23 -16.19 -2.48 -15.00
C PRO A 23 -17.29 -2.33 -13.95
N SER A 24 -17.35 -3.27 -13.01
CA SER A 24 -18.29 -3.27 -11.89
C SER A 24 -17.90 -2.24 -10.81
N ARG A 25 -18.80 -1.94 -9.85
CA ARG A 25 -18.51 -0.96 -8.77
C ARG A 25 -17.22 -1.29 -7.98
N PRO A 26 -16.96 -2.55 -7.59
CA PRO A 26 -15.70 -2.93 -6.97
C PRO A 26 -14.48 -2.73 -7.86
N GLU A 27 -14.61 -2.99 -9.17
CA GLU A 27 -13.51 -2.81 -10.13
C GLU A 27 -13.13 -1.33 -10.28
N TRP A 28 -14.11 -0.43 -10.33
CA TRP A 28 -13.85 1.01 -10.29
C TRP A 28 -13.19 1.45 -8.98
N ALA A 29 -13.61 0.89 -7.84
CA ALA A 29 -12.96 1.17 -6.57
C ALA A 29 -11.49 0.71 -6.57
N LEU A 30 -11.19 -0.46 -7.14
CA LEU A 30 -9.82 -0.97 -7.28
C LEU A 30 -8.96 -0.08 -8.19
N ILE A 31 -9.49 0.38 -9.32
CA ILE A 31 -8.79 1.32 -10.20
C ILE A 31 -8.46 2.61 -9.44
N GLY A 32 -9.45 3.19 -8.73
CA GLY A 32 -9.26 4.40 -7.95
C GLY A 32 -8.21 4.25 -6.85
N ILE A 33 -8.28 3.17 -6.06
CA ILE A 33 -7.31 2.88 -5.00
C ILE A 33 -5.90 2.70 -5.58
N THR A 34 -5.76 2.05 -6.74
CA THR A 34 -4.46 1.84 -7.39
C THR A 34 -3.86 3.16 -7.87
N ALA A 35 -4.67 4.06 -8.43
CA ALA A 35 -4.22 5.39 -8.82
C ALA A 35 -3.76 6.22 -7.60
N ILE A 36 -4.54 6.19 -6.51
CA ILE A 36 -4.19 6.88 -5.25
C ILE A 36 -2.90 6.30 -4.66
N TRP A 37 -2.73 4.98 -4.70
CA TRP A 37 -1.52 4.30 -4.22
C TRP A 37 -0.27 4.76 -4.99
N GLY A 38 -0.33 4.80 -6.32
CA GLY A 38 0.78 5.28 -7.15
C GLY A 38 1.14 6.75 -6.88
N ALA A 39 0.13 7.63 -6.79
CA ALA A 39 0.36 9.05 -6.46
C ALA A 39 0.96 9.25 -5.06
N THR A 40 0.64 8.35 -4.13
CA THR A 40 1.14 8.42 -2.76
C THR A 40 2.66 8.22 -2.69
N PHE A 41 3.28 7.38 -3.52
CA PHE A 41 4.74 7.19 -3.51
C PHE A 41 5.50 8.49 -3.76
N LEU A 42 5.04 9.29 -4.74
CA LEU A 42 5.61 10.59 -5.01
C LEU A 42 5.42 11.54 -3.83
N ALA A 43 4.20 11.59 -3.28
CA ALA A 43 3.90 12.45 -2.13
C ALA A 43 4.74 12.08 -0.88
N VAL A 44 4.93 10.78 -0.62
CA VAL A 44 5.75 10.28 0.50
C VAL A 44 7.21 10.67 0.29
N HIS A 45 7.75 10.48 -0.92
CA HIS A 45 9.12 10.85 -1.24
C HIS A 45 9.40 12.33 -0.95
N VAL A 46 8.53 13.23 -1.45
CA VAL A 46 8.65 14.69 -1.21
C VAL A 46 8.48 15.05 0.27
N ALA A 47 7.56 14.38 0.98
CA ALA A 47 7.36 14.65 2.41
C ALA A 47 8.56 14.20 3.27
N MET A 48 9.26 13.15 2.84
CA MET A 48 10.45 12.64 3.53
C MET A 48 11.71 13.48 3.32
N GLU A 49 11.73 14.40 2.35
CA GLU A 49 12.79 15.41 2.25
C GLU A 49 12.78 16.37 3.45
N HIS A 50 11.63 16.50 4.12
CA HIS A 50 11.39 17.46 5.20
C HIS A 50 11.20 16.78 6.56
N SER A 51 11.12 15.45 6.60
CA SER A 51 10.83 14.68 7.82
C SER A 51 11.44 13.29 7.80
N GLY A 52 11.72 12.73 8.98
CA GLY A 52 12.20 11.35 9.08
C GLY A 52 11.15 10.32 8.61
N PRO A 53 11.57 9.16 8.08
CA PRO A 53 10.67 8.13 7.57
C PRO A 53 9.69 7.62 8.63
N LEU A 54 10.18 7.26 9.83
CA LEU A 54 9.33 6.75 10.89
C LEU A 54 8.41 7.83 11.46
N PHE A 55 8.86 9.08 11.54
CA PHE A 55 7.98 10.19 11.91
C PHE A 55 6.82 10.35 10.93
N PHE A 56 7.12 10.40 9.62
CA PHE A 56 6.10 10.58 8.59
C PHE A 56 5.09 9.42 8.58
N VAL A 57 5.61 8.18 8.59
CA VAL A 57 4.80 6.96 8.66
C VAL A 57 3.94 6.98 9.92
N GLY A 58 4.55 7.27 11.07
CA GLY A 58 3.86 7.35 12.36
C GLY A 58 2.70 8.33 12.35
N LEU A 59 2.95 9.57 11.91
CA LEU A 59 1.92 10.60 11.82
C LEU A 59 0.81 10.21 10.84
N ARG A 60 1.16 9.72 9.65
CA ARG A 60 0.22 9.28 8.63
C ARG A 60 -0.73 8.21 9.17
N PHE A 61 -0.20 7.17 9.77
CA PHE A 61 -1.00 6.05 10.28
C PHE A 61 -1.77 6.42 11.54
N LEU A 62 -1.23 7.27 12.40
CA LEU A 62 -1.93 7.76 13.59
C LEU A 62 -3.14 8.63 13.21
N VAL A 63 -2.97 9.57 12.27
CA VAL A 63 -4.07 10.40 11.76
C VAL A 63 -5.12 9.53 11.08
N ALA A 64 -4.71 8.58 10.22
CA ALA A 64 -5.63 7.64 9.59
C ALA A 64 -6.37 6.78 10.63
N GLY A 65 -5.70 6.34 11.69
CA GLY A 65 -6.27 5.56 12.79
C GLY A 65 -7.29 6.36 13.60
N LEU A 66 -7.01 7.62 13.90
CA LEU A 66 -7.94 8.53 14.59
C LEU A 66 -9.17 8.82 13.74
N ILE A 67 -9.00 9.12 12.45
CA ILE A 67 -10.12 9.31 11.51
C ILE A 67 -10.95 8.03 11.44
N SER A 68 -10.30 6.87 11.30
CA SER A 68 -10.98 5.57 11.27
C SER A 68 -11.72 5.30 12.59
N ALA A 69 -11.17 5.70 13.73
CA ALA A 69 -11.83 5.55 15.03
C ALA A 69 -13.13 6.36 15.11
N VAL A 70 -13.15 7.56 14.53
CA VAL A 70 -14.36 8.39 14.44
C VAL A 70 -15.37 7.78 13.48
N VAL A 71 -14.94 7.34 12.29
CA VAL A 71 -15.80 6.73 11.27
C VAL A 71 -16.43 5.42 11.78
N PHE A 72 -15.64 4.56 12.42
CA PHE A 72 -16.07 3.27 12.94
C PHE A 72 -16.44 3.30 14.43
N ARG A 73 -16.73 4.48 15.00
CA ARG A 73 -17.06 4.65 16.42
C ARG A 73 -18.18 3.73 16.93
N ARG A 74 -19.15 3.42 16.07
CA ARG A 74 -20.26 2.51 16.40
C ARG A 74 -19.80 1.06 16.48
N ALA A 75 -18.90 0.65 15.59
CA ALA A 75 -18.34 -0.71 15.57
C ALA A 75 -17.45 -0.97 16.80
N LEU A 76 -16.75 0.04 17.32
CA LEU A 76 -15.83 -0.08 18.46
C LEU A 76 -16.48 -0.54 19.78
N ARG A 77 -17.79 -0.35 19.95
CA ARG A 77 -18.50 -0.64 21.22
C ARG A 77 -18.49 -2.11 21.67
N GLY A 78 -18.10 -3.05 20.82
CA GLY A 78 -18.07 -4.48 21.14
C GLY A 78 -16.71 -5.13 20.97
N MET A 79 -15.62 -4.36 21.11
CA MET A 79 -14.25 -4.81 20.86
C MET A 79 -13.89 -6.07 21.63
N ARG A 80 -13.44 -7.10 20.91
CA ARG A 80 -13.00 -8.39 21.48
C ARG A 80 -11.48 -8.46 21.49
N ARG A 81 -10.92 -9.31 22.37
CA ARG A 81 -9.47 -9.58 22.42
C ARG A 81 -8.91 -10.09 21.10
N ILE A 82 -9.68 -10.87 20.35
CA ILE A 82 -9.30 -11.32 19.01
C ILE A 82 -9.17 -10.17 18.01
N ASP A 83 -10.02 -9.14 18.12
CA ASP A 83 -9.97 -7.97 17.25
C ASP A 83 -8.70 -7.14 17.56
N LEU A 84 -8.33 -7.03 18.84
CA LEU A 84 -7.10 -6.39 19.30
C LEU A 84 -5.84 -7.16 18.85
N GLY A 85 -5.81 -8.48 19.06
CA GLY A 85 -4.67 -9.32 18.66
C GLY A 85 -4.46 -9.33 17.15
N ALA A 86 -5.55 -9.43 16.37
CA ALA A 86 -5.50 -9.36 14.91
C ALA A 86 -4.99 -7.99 14.45
N GLY A 87 -5.58 -6.90 14.95
CA GLY A 87 -5.16 -5.55 14.60
C GLY A 87 -3.71 -5.26 14.98
N ALA A 88 -3.26 -5.71 16.15
CA ALA A 88 -1.87 -5.53 16.58
C ALA A 88 -0.89 -6.30 15.69
N ALA A 89 -1.17 -7.56 15.37
CA ALA A 89 -0.32 -8.36 14.49
C ALA A 89 -0.21 -7.74 13.09
N ILE A 90 -1.33 -7.27 12.53
CA ILE A 90 -1.36 -6.58 11.23
C ILE A 90 -0.60 -5.25 11.32
N GLY A 91 -0.81 -4.46 12.39
CA GLY A 91 -0.11 -3.19 12.63
C GLY A 91 1.42 -3.32 12.73
N VAL A 92 1.91 -4.41 13.31
CA VAL A 92 3.37 -4.71 13.33
C VAL A 92 3.88 -5.02 11.92
N MET A 93 3.13 -5.76 11.11
CA MET A 93 3.52 -5.99 9.71
C MET A 93 3.50 -4.70 8.89
N ILE A 94 2.55 -3.80 9.13
CA ILE A 94 2.51 -2.46 8.52
C ILE A 94 3.78 -1.69 8.88
N LEU A 95 4.15 -1.64 10.17
CA LEU A 95 5.38 -0.97 10.62
C LEU A 95 6.62 -1.51 9.89
N LEU A 96 6.78 -2.82 9.86
CA LEU A 96 7.94 -3.45 9.23
C LEU A 96 7.97 -3.19 7.72
N GLY A 97 6.82 -3.33 7.06
CA GLY A 97 6.68 -3.10 5.61
C GLY A 97 6.90 -1.64 5.23
N TYR A 98 6.14 -0.72 5.81
CA TYR A 98 6.27 0.71 5.50
C TYR A 98 7.58 1.30 6.03
N GLY A 99 8.08 0.87 7.19
CA GLY A 99 9.35 1.34 7.74
C GLY A 99 10.53 0.99 6.84
N LEU A 100 10.64 -0.28 6.42
CA LEU A 100 11.69 -0.72 5.49
C LEU A 100 11.54 -0.08 4.10
N GLN A 101 10.30 0.04 3.59
CA GLN A 101 10.04 0.68 2.30
C GLN A 101 10.44 2.15 2.32
N THR A 102 10.03 2.91 3.33
CA THR A 102 10.35 4.33 3.43
C THR A 102 11.85 4.54 3.66
N TYR A 103 12.49 3.71 4.48
CA TYR A 103 13.96 3.69 4.58
C TYR A 103 14.63 3.50 3.21
N GLY A 104 14.17 2.53 2.41
CA GLY A 104 14.68 2.33 1.05
C GLY A 104 14.45 3.55 0.14
N LEU A 105 13.27 4.15 0.22
CA LEU A 105 12.84 5.33 -0.55
C LEU A 105 13.73 6.56 -0.33
N GLN A 106 14.47 6.64 0.77
CA GLN A 106 15.45 7.73 0.99
C GLN A 106 16.64 7.68 0.03
N SER A 107 16.93 6.50 -0.51
CA SER A 107 18.13 6.24 -1.32
C SER A 107 17.83 5.87 -2.77
N ILE A 108 16.56 5.60 -3.11
CA ILE A 108 16.16 5.15 -4.45
C ILE A 108 14.99 5.99 -4.99
N PRO A 109 14.85 6.13 -6.32
CA PRO A 109 13.70 6.81 -6.92
C PRO A 109 12.38 6.18 -6.50
N SER A 110 11.33 6.99 -6.38
CA SER A 110 9.98 6.53 -6.02
C SER A 110 9.39 5.55 -7.03
N SER A 111 9.76 5.67 -8.30
CA SER A 111 9.41 4.70 -9.34
C SER A 111 10.04 3.33 -9.08
N THR A 112 11.33 3.28 -8.75
CA THR A 112 12.06 2.05 -8.41
C THR A 112 11.49 1.41 -7.14
N SER A 113 11.22 2.21 -6.10
CA SER A 113 10.62 1.69 -4.86
C SER A 113 9.22 1.11 -5.07
N ALA A 114 8.36 1.81 -5.81
CA ALA A 114 7.02 1.33 -6.16
C ALA A 114 7.08 0.04 -7.00
N PHE A 115 8.03 -0.03 -7.93
CA PHE A 115 8.29 -1.20 -8.75
C PHE A 115 8.71 -2.42 -7.92
N ILE A 116 9.74 -2.28 -7.06
CA ILE A 116 10.21 -3.36 -6.18
C ILE A 116 9.08 -3.78 -5.24
N THR A 117 8.32 -2.82 -4.70
CA THR A 117 7.19 -3.11 -3.83
C THR A 117 6.16 -4.00 -4.54
N ALA A 118 5.86 -3.76 -5.82
CA ALA A 118 4.88 -4.56 -6.56
C ALA A 118 5.26 -6.05 -6.71
N LEU A 119 6.48 -6.46 -6.35
CA LEU A 119 6.86 -7.87 -6.20
C LEU A 119 6.07 -8.58 -5.09
N TYR A 120 5.39 -7.87 -4.19
CA TYR A 120 4.43 -8.51 -3.28
C TYR A 120 3.28 -9.19 -4.04
N VAL A 121 2.92 -8.74 -5.25
CA VAL A 121 1.79 -9.27 -6.04
C VAL A 121 1.96 -10.76 -6.36
N PRO A 122 3.08 -11.22 -6.92
CA PRO A 122 3.35 -12.66 -7.07
C PRO A 122 3.62 -13.36 -5.73
N LEU A 123 4.18 -12.65 -4.74
CA LEU A 123 4.56 -13.24 -3.45
C LEU A 123 3.36 -13.63 -2.60
N VAL A 124 2.29 -12.82 -2.58
CA VAL A 124 1.06 -13.06 -1.82
C VAL A 124 0.44 -14.43 -2.12
N PRO A 125 0.13 -14.82 -3.38
CA PRO A 125 -0.46 -16.12 -3.66
C PRO A 125 0.48 -17.29 -3.36
N LEU A 126 1.81 -17.10 -3.49
CA LEU A 126 2.79 -18.09 -3.07
C LEU A 126 2.78 -18.31 -1.55
N LEU A 127 2.80 -17.22 -0.78
CA LEU A 127 2.73 -17.29 0.68
C LEU A 127 1.35 -17.76 1.17
N GLN A 128 0.26 -17.43 0.46
CA GLN A 128 -1.08 -17.97 0.73
C GLN A 128 -1.10 -19.48 0.50
N TRP A 129 -0.47 -19.97 -0.56
CA TRP A 129 -0.33 -21.41 -0.78
C TRP A 129 0.43 -22.07 0.36
N ALA A 130 1.54 -21.47 0.80
CA ALA A 130 2.32 -21.97 1.94
C ALA A 130 1.50 -21.98 3.25
N ALA A 131 0.77 -20.90 3.54
CA ALA A 131 0.03 -20.72 4.78
C ALA A 131 -1.27 -21.55 4.85
N PHE A 132 -2.05 -21.58 3.77
CA PHE A 132 -3.35 -22.27 3.72
C PHE A 132 -3.27 -23.69 3.15
N ARG A 133 -2.11 -24.10 2.61
CA ARG A 133 -1.89 -25.36 1.87
C ARG A 133 -2.85 -25.61 0.70
N LYS A 134 -3.63 -24.59 0.29
CA LYS A 134 -4.54 -24.65 -0.86
C LYS A 134 -3.82 -24.13 -2.08
N ARG A 135 -3.67 -24.98 -3.11
CA ARG A 135 -3.01 -24.62 -4.35
C ARG A 135 -3.77 -23.47 -5.03
N PRO A 136 -3.09 -22.40 -5.48
CA PRO A 136 -3.70 -21.38 -6.31
C PRO A 136 -4.28 -22.02 -7.57
N SER A 137 -5.42 -21.53 -8.04
CA SER A 137 -5.99 -22.03 -9.28
C SER A 137 -5.07 -21.71 -10.47
N ALA A 138 -5.05 -22.55 -11.50
CA ALA A 138 -4.30 -22.29 -12.72
C ALA A 138 -4.50 -20.87 -13.30
N PRO A 139 -5.74 -20.32 -13.40
CA PRO A 139 -5.91 -18.94 -13.85
C PRO A 139 -5.30 -17.89 -12.91
N ALA A 140 -5.25 -18.13 -11.59
CA ALA A 140 -4.57 -17.24 -10.66
C ALA A 140 -3.04 -17.25 -10.91
N LEU A 141 -2.46 -18.42 -11.18
CA LEU A 141 -1.03 -18.54 -11.48
C LEU A 141 -0.66 -17.87 -12.81
N VAL A 142 -1.51 -17.99 -13.83
CA VAL A 142 -1.35 -17.26 -15.10
C VAL A 142 -1.46 -15.75 -14.88
N GLY A 143 -2.43 -15.30 -14.08
CA GLY A 143 -2.58 -13.89 -13.73
C GLY A 143 -1.34 -13.33 -13.00
N VAL A 144 -0.77 -14.12 -12.09
CA VAL A 144 0.49 -13.80 -11.41
C VAL A 144 1.66 -13.69 -12.38
N ALA A 145 1.82 -14.66 -13.28
CA ALA A 145 2.89 -14.63 -14.29
C ALA A 145 2.75 -13.42 -15.22
N LEU A 146 1.53 -13.14 -15.70
CA LEU A 146 1.24 -11.95 -16.52
C LEU A 146 1.47 -10.64 -15.76
N ALA A 147 1.08 -10.56 -14.49
CA ALA A 147 1.34 -9.39 -13.66
C ALA A 147 2.84 -9.18 -13.43
N PHE A 148 3.59 -10.25 -13.23
CA PHE A 148 5.05 -10.21 -13.09
C PHE A 148 5.75 -9.78 -14.39
N VAL A 149 5.32 -10.30 -15.55
CA VAL A 149 5.84 -9.87 -16.85
C VAL A 149 5.48 -8.40 -17.13
N GLY A 150 4.23 -8.01 -16.88
CA GLY A 150 3.78 -6.62 -17.01
C GLY A 150 4.57 -5.68 -16.10
N LEU A 151 4.89 -6.14 -14.89
CA LEU A 151 5.80 -5.45 -13.98
C LEU A 151 7.17 -5.28 -14.66
N LEU A 152 7.86 -6.35 -15.06
CA LEU A 152 9.17 -6.28 -15.73
C LEU A 152 9.20 -5.34 -16.94
N LEU A 153 8.12 -5.30 -17.74
CA LEU A 153 8.00 -4.39 -18.87
C LEU A 153 7.88 -2.92 -18.45
N VAL A 154 7.17 -2.63 -17.36
CA VAL A 154 7.05 -1.28 -16.80
C VAL A 154 8.37 -0.80 -16.17
N ALA A 155 9.17 -1.71 -15.60
CA ALA A 155 10.52 -1.37 -15.12
C ALA A 155 11.43 -0.88 -16.25
N GLY A 156 11.31 -1.49 -17.43
CA GLY A 156 12.24 -1.29 -18.54
C GLY A 156 13.66 -1.78 -18.21
N PRO A 157 14.54 -1.91 -19.21
CA PRO A 157 15.97 -2.09 -18.96
C PRO A 157 16.54 -0.77 -18.45
N GLN A 158 16.47 -0.55 -17.14
CA GLN A 158 17.27 0.49 -16.48
C GLN A 158 18.71 0.00 -16.47
N GLU A 159 19.65 0.75 -17.03
CA GLU A 159 21.06 0.49 -16.84
C GLU A 159 21.38 0.68 -15.35
N GLY A 160 21.51 -0.43 -14.62
CA GLY A 160 21.95 -0.43 -13.23
C GLY A 160 20.84 -0.43 -12.18
N VAL A 161 19.92 -1.40 -12.20
CA VAL A 161 19.35 -1.89 -10.93
C VAL A 161 20.47 -2.59 -10.16
N ALA A 162 21.40 -1.82 -9.61
CA ALA A 162 22.34 -2.30 -8.63
C ALA A 162 21.54 -2.62 -7.38
N LEU A 163 21.75 -3.80 -6.80
CA LEU A 163 21.17 -4.15 -5.51
C LEU A 163 21.91 -3.36 -4.43
N GLY A 164 21.60 -2.08 -4.33
CA GLY A 164 22.05 -1.22 -3.25
C GLY A 164 21.28 -1.50 -1.96
N PRO A 165 21.69 -0.87 -0.85
CA PRO A 165 21.02 -1.00 0.44
C PRO A 165 19.53 -0.61 0.38
N GLY A 166 19.17 0.38 -0.44
CA GLY A 166 17.80 0.87 -0.57
C GLY A 166 16.87 -0.05 -1.36
N GLU A 167 17.38 -0.58 -2.48
CA GLU A 167 16.69 -1.60 -3.26
C GLU A 167 16.46 -2.86 -2.42
N LEU A 168 17.48 -3.29 -1.67
CA LEU A 168 17.37 -4.45 -0.79
C LEU A 168 16.39 -4.21 0.36
N ALA A 169 16.43 -3.03 1.00
CA ALA A 169 15.47 -2.68 2.06
C ALA A 169 14.02 -2.70 1.54
N THR A 170 13.79 -2.12 0.35
CA THR A 170 12.46 -2.13 -0.30
C THR A 170 12.06 -3.55 -0.71
N LEU A 171 13.00 -4.37 -1.16
CA LEU A 171 12.72 -5.76 -1.52
C LEU A 171 12.31 -6.58 -0.29
N VAL A 172 13.06 -6.45 0.81
CA VAL A 172 12.75 -7.12 2.08
C VAL A 172 11.40 -6.65 2.62
N SER A 173 11.02 -5.38 2.40
CA SER A 173 9.73 -4.85 2.84
C SER A 173 8.51 -5.54 2.20
N THR A 174 8.68 -6.17 1.04
CA THR A 174 7.60 -6.93 0.37
C THR A 174 7.12 -8.12 1.19
N LEU A 175 7.97 -8.70 2.04
CA LEU A 175 7.64 -9.84 2.88
C LEU A 175 6.63 -9.47 3.99
N PRO A 176 6.88 -8.45 4.84
CA PRO A 176 5.87 -7.94 5.77
C PRO A 176 4.58 -7.50 5.08
N ILE A 177 4.66 -6.82 3.92
CA ILE A 177 3.46 -6.38 3.17
C ILE A 177 2.63 -7.60 2.73
N ALA A 178 3.27 -8.64 2.21
CA ALA A 178 2.56 -9.86 1.83
C ALA A 178 2.00 -10.60 3.06
N ALA A 179 2.75 -10.64 4.16
CA ALA A 179 2.29 -11.23 5.42
C ALA A 179 1.08 -10.49 6.00
N GLU A 180 1.07 -9.15 5.94
CA GLU A 180 -0.06 -8.29 6.32
C GLU A 180 -1.33 -8.68 5.56
N ILE A 181 -1.24 -8.79 4.22
CA ILE A 181 -2.35 -9.18 3.36
C ILE A 181 -2.88 -10.57 3.74
N ILE A 182 -1.99 -11.51 4.06
CA ILE A 182 -2.36 -12.86 4.50
C ILE A 182 -3.04 -12.84 5.86
N LEU A 183 -2.52 -12.07 6.83
CA LEU A 183 -3.14 -11.91 8.15
C LEU A 183 -4.55 -11.33 8.04
N ILE A 184 -4.74 -10.31 7.21
CA ILE A 184 -6.07 -9.76 6.91
C ILE A 184 -6.99 -10.86 6.37
N GLY A 185 -6.50 -11.67 5.42
CA GLY A 185 -7.25 -12.81 4.87
C GLY A 185 -7.56 -13.91 5.90
N LEU A 186 -6.64 -14.20 6.82
CA LEU A 186 -6.80 -15.21 7.89
C LEU A 186 -7.87 -14.82 8.91
N PHE A 187 -7.95 -13.52 9.24
CA PHE A 187 -8.93 -13.00 10.18
C PHE A 187 -10.24 -12.59 9.51
N ALA A 188 -10.28 -12.50 8.17
CA ALA A 188 -11.49 -12.17 7.42
C ALA A 188 -12.67 -13.09 7.82
N GLY A 189 -13.81 -12.48 8.12
CA GLY A 189 -15.02 -13.18 8.58
C GLY A 189 -15.00 -13.66 10.04
N ARG A 190 -13.86 -13.58 10.74
CA ARG A 190 -13.75 -13.90 12.19
C ARG A 190 -13.78 -12.66 13.08
N VAL A 191 -13.40 -11.51 12.52
CA VAL A 191 -13.29 -10.21 13.20
C VAL A 191 -14.14 -9.16 12.51
N ASP A 192 -14.48 -8.10 13.24
CA ASP A 192 -15.08 -6.90 12.66
C ASP A 192 -14.00 -6.07 11.95
N VAL A 193 -14.20 -5.81 10.66
CA VAL A 193 -13.22 -5.11 9.81
C VAL A 193 -12.96 -3.68 10.29
N GLY A 194 -13.99 -2.98 10.77
CA GLY A 194 -13.86 -1.61 11.27
C GLY A 194 -12.98 -1.55 12.51
N ARG A 195 -13.18 -2.49 13.45
CA ARG A 195 -12.36 -2.57 14.68
C ARG A 195 -10.91 -2.86 14.39
N VAL A 196 -10.64 -3.86 13.55
CA VAL A 196 -9.27 -4.25 13.20
C VAL A 196 -8.57 -3.12 12.43
N THR A 197 -9.29 -2.41 11.55
CA THR A 197 -8.76 -1.25 10.83
C THR A 197 -8.33 -0.14 11.79
N VAL A 198 -9.12 0.17 12.82
CA VAL A 198 -8.72 1.17 13.82
C VAL A 198 -7.48 0.73 14.59
N VAL A 199 -7.48 -0.51 15.07
CA VAL A 199 -6.37 -1.03 15.89
C VAL A 199 -5.09 -1.12 15.08
N GLN A 200 -5.11 -1.66 13.86
CA GLN A 200 -3.90 -1.83 13.04
C GLN A 200 -3.26 -0.48 12.68
N LEU A 201 -4.07 0.55 12.37
CA LEU A 201 -3.57 1.87 12.03
C LEU A 201 -2.99 2.58 13.25
N LEU A 202 -3.66 2.49 14.41
CA LEU A 202 -3.16 3.07 15.65
C LEU A 202 -1.89 2.37 16.14
N VAL A 203 -1.84 1.04 16.08
CA VAL A 203 -0.65 0.26 16.48
C VAL A 203 0.52 0.58 15.55
N ALA A 204 0.32 0.57 14.22
CA ALA A 204 1.36 0.94 13.27
C ALA A 204 1.88 2.36 13.54
N GLY A 205 0.98 3.34 13.65
CA GLY A 205 1.34 4.73 13.91
C GLY A 205 2.09 4.93 15.23
N ALA A 206 1.59 4.36 16.32
CA ALA A 206 2.20 4.46 17.63
C ALA A 206 3.58 3.78 17.69
N LEU A 207 3.71 2.58 17.10
CA LEU A 207 4.99 1.88 17.08
C LEU A 207 6.01 2.58 16.18
N SER A 208 5.60 3.15 15.03
CA SER A 208 6.51 3.94 14.19
C SER A 208 7.07 5.13 14.95
N LEU A 209 6.22 5.89 15.67
CA LEU A 209 6.69 7.00 16.51
C LEU A 209 7.58 6.52 17.66
N ALA A 210 7.23 5.40 18.30
CA ALA A 210 8.02 4.83 19.38
C ALA A 210 9.40 4.32 18.91
N CYS A 211 9.52 3.89 17.65
CA CYS A 211 10.77 3.46 17.05
C CYS A 211 11.64 4.61 16.52
N MET A 212 11.15 5.85 16.48
CA MET A 212 11.94 7.01 16.01
C MET A 212 13.29 7.15 16.74
N PRO A 213 13.38 7.09 18.09
CA PRO A 213 14.66 7.25 18.77
C PRO A 213 15.64 6.11 18.45
N LEU A 214 15.13 4.90 18.19
CA LEU A 214 15.95 3.75 17.82
C LEU A 214 16.58 3.91 16.43
N ALA A 215 15.89 4.63 15.53
CA ALA A 215 16.39 4.98 14.21
C ALA A 215 17.23 6.26 14.20
N GLY A 216 17.42 6.92 15.35
CA GLY A 216 18.10 8.21 15.45
C GLY A 216 17.30 9.38 14.88
N GLU A 217 15.99 9.21 14.67
CA GLU A 217 15.09 10.27 14.21
C GLU A 217 14.63 11.16 15.38
N ALA A 218 14.61 12.47 15.15
CA ALA A 218 14.01 13.44 16.04
C ALA A 218 12.73 14.02 15.43
N VAL A 219 11.85 14.55 16.27
CA VAL A 219 10.68 15.32 15.79
C VAL A 219 11.20 16.51 15.00
N PRO A 220 10.77 16.71 13.73
CA PRO A 220 11.21 17.83 12.92
C PRO A 220 10.95 19.15 13.66
N ALA A 221 11.94 20.04 13.68
CA ALA A 221 11.76 21.37 14.24
C ALA A 221 10.74 22.11 13.36
N PHE A 222 9.51 22.27 13.86
CA PHE A 222 8.49 23.07 13.18
C PHE A 222 8.92 24.55 13.21
N SER A 223 9.65 24.99 12.19
CA SER A 223 10.00 26.39 11.96
C SER A 223 8.78 27.17 11.43
N GLY A 224 7.73 27.24 12.26
CA GLY A 224 6.40 27.69 11.86
C GLY A 224 5.65 28.49 12.94
N CYS A 225 6.32 29.38 13.65
CA CYS A 225 5.65 30.49 14.36
C CYS A 225 6.57 31.70 14.63
N GLY A 226 7.89 31.48 14.74
CA GLY A 226 8.87 32.55 14.98
C GLY A 226 9.31 33.34 13.74
N SER A 227 9.39 32.71 12.56
CA SER A 227 9.86 33.36 11.32
C SER A 227 8.81 34.33 10.75
N TRP A 228 7.52 34.00 10.90
CA TRP A 228 6.42 34.86 10.48
C TRP A 228 6.36 36.15 11.31
N ARG A 229 6.62 36.05 12.61
CA ARG A 229 6.71 37.22 13.51
C ARG A 229 7.93 38.10 13.19
N ARG A 230 9.09 37.52 12.83
CA ARG A 230 10.26 38.29 12.38
C ARG A 230 10.04 39.01 11.05
N SER A 231 9.30 38.43 10.10
CA SER A 231 9.00 39.09 8.83
C SER A 231 8.00 40.26 8.95
N ARG A 232 7.21 40.30 10.04
CA ARG A 232 6.34 41.45 10.36
C ARG A 232 7.10 42.55 11.09
N SER A 233 8.01 42.21 12.01
CA SER A 233 8.83 43.21 12.70
C SER A 233 9.86 43.88 11.78
N GLY A 234 10.41 43.15 10.79
CA GLY A 234 11.33 43.73 9.80
C GLY A 234 10.65 44.70 8.82
N ARG A 235 9.36 44.50 8.52
CA ARG A 235 8.58 45.41 7.66
C ARG A 235 8.05 46.64 8.39
N ALA A 236 7.79 46.54 9.70
CA ALA A 236 7.37 47.69 10.52
C ALA A 236 8.54 48.67 10.82
N ALA A 237 9.78 48.17 10.94
CA ALA A 237 10.96 49.02 11.13
C ALA A 237 11.39 49.78 9.86
N ALA A 238 11.09 49.23 8.67
CA ALA A 238 11.42 49.87 7.39
C ALA A 238 10.45 51.01 6.99
N SER A 239 9.27 51.08 7.62
CA SER A 239 8.29 52.15 7.36
C SER A 239 8.41 53.35 8.30
N SER A 240 9.27 53.27 9.33
CA SER A 240 9.51 54.37 10.29
C SER A 240 10.77 55.17 9.99
N SER A 241 11.58 54.78 9.01
CA SER A 241 12.82 55.48 8.62
C SER A 241 12.69 56.33 7.35
N SER A 242 11.47 56.53 6.84
CA SER A 242 11.17 57.29 5.61
C SER A 242 10.24 58.48 5.83
N ARG A 243 10.20 59.04 7.04
CA ARG A 243 9.59 60.35 7.34
C ARG A 243 10.57 61.25 8.08
#